data_AF-A0A7X8RAL6-F1
#
_entry.id   AF-A0A7X8RAL6-F1
#
_cell.length_a   1.000
_cell.length_b   1.000
_cell.length_c   1.000
_cell.angle_alpha   90.00
_cell.angle_beta   90.00
_cell.angle_gamma   90.00
#
_symmetry.space_group_name_H-M   'P 1'
#
loop_
_entity.id
_entity.type
_entity.pdbx_description
1 polymer ?
#
loop_
_entity_poly.entity_id
_entity_poly.type
_entity_poly.pdbx_seq_one_letter_code
_entity_poly.pdbx_strand_id
1 'polypeptide(L)'
;MKREEALTHFVENYVSKISLDKLQKLENYYENNEDILADKFIESFRRICIKIKDLQKSGIKGKIAYINYSLLRTNIIEGTYSYLVQGLNRFSIFDRVECQEEYDVRWAFQFLDELEKELLEKSKLYINKVFKPDVERFIRKEFLSCNNYIVKLAEYAMPRAVELEEFREILKEDVLKVRVGEYKGYYKDVYIYKPS
;
A
#
# COMPACT_ATOMS: atom_id res chain seq x y z
N MET A 1 -0.76 25.13 30.96
CA MET A 1 -0.08 24.52 29.80
C MET A 1 -0.46 25.27 28.53
N LYS A 2 0.52 25.79 27.79
CA LYS A 2 0.31 26.36 26.45
C LYS A 2 0.03 25.25 25.43
N ARG A 3 -0.46 25.61 24.24
CA ARG A 3 -0.82 24.62 23.20
C ARG A 3 0.39 23.79 22.76
N GLU A 4 1.55 24.42 22.59
CA GLU A 4 2.78 23.72 22.17
C GLU A 4 3.25 22.74 23.24
N GLU A 5 3.28 23.16 24.52
CA GLU A 5 3.58 22.29 25.66
C GLU A 5 2.62 21.09 25.73
N ALA A 6 1.33 21.31 25.44
CA ALA A 6 0.33 20.25 25.39
C ALA A 6 0.57 19.25 24.26
N LEU A 7 0.95 19.72 23.08
CA LEU A 7 1.30 18.84 21.96
C LEU A 7 2.55 18.02 22.24
N THR A 8 3.59 18.64 22.81
CA THR A 8 4.82 17.93 23.20
C THR A 8 4.50 16.84 24.22
N HIS A 9 3.80 17.20 25.30
CA HIS A 9 3.40 16.25 26.32
C HIS A 9 2.52 15.13 25.75
N PHE A 10 1.59 15.45 24.83
CA PHE A 10 0.76 14.46 24.15
C PHE A 10 1.58 13.46 23.33
N VAL A 11 2.59 13.95 22.59
CA VAL A 11 3.48 13.09 21.80
C VAL A 11 4.30 12.16 22.69
N GLU A 12 4.95 12.73 23.71
CA GLU A 12 5.85 11.99 24.60
C GLU A 12 5.12 10.93 25.43
N ASN A 13 3.91 11.23 25.90
CA ASN A 13 3.20 10.35 26.82
C ASN A 13 2.23 9.38 26.13
N TYR A 14 1.74 9.71 24.94
CA TYR A 14 0.71 8.92 24.26
C TYR A 14 1.12 8.49 22.85
N VAL A 15 1.44 9.43 21.96
CA VAL A 15 1.69 9.10 20.52
C VAL A 15 2.78 8.05 20.37
N SER A 16 3.97 8.30 20.93
CA SER A 16 5.11 7.39 20.76
C SER A 16 4.83 5.97 21.28
N LYS A 17 4.16 5.86 22.43
CA LYS A 17 3.86 4.57 23.06
C LYS A 17 2.79 3.80 22.30
N ILE A 18 1.71 4.47 21.90
CA ILE A 18 0.60 3.82 21.20
C ILE A 18 1.05 3.46 19.78
N SER A 19 1.77 4.33 19.06
CA SER A 19 2.34 4.01 17.76
C SER A 19 3.24 2.76 17.83
N LEU A 20 4.12 2.68 18.82
CA LEU A 20 5.00 1.51 18.99
C LEU A 20 4.20 0.22 19.24
N ASP A 21 3.17 0.25 20.08
CA ASP A 21 2.27 -0.90 20.30
C ASP A 21 1.58 -1.34 19.01
N LYS A 22 1.06 -0.39 18.22
CA LYS A 22 0.40 -0.71 16.94
C LYS A 22 1.36 -1.25 15.90
N LEU A 23 2.58 -0.74 15.84
CA LEU A 23 3.62 -1.27 14.95
C LEU A 23 4.05 -2.69 15.35
N GLN A 24 4.18 -2.97 16.65
CA GLN A 24 4.48 -4.33 17.11
C GLN A 24 3.37 -5.31 16.77
N LYS A 25 2.10 -4.87 16.87
CA LYS A 25 0.95 -5.69 16.46
C LYS A 25 0.94 -5.98 14.96
N LEU A 26 1.26 -4.98 14.14
CA LEU A 26 1.43 -5.15 12.71
C LEU A 26 2.56 -6.14 12.39
N GLU A 27 3.71 -6.00 13.03
CA GLU A 27 4.85 -6.90 12.86
C GLU A 27 4.48 -8.34 13.22
N ASN A 28 3.92 -8.56 14.42
CA ASN A 28 3.49 -9.87 14.87
C ASN A 28 2.43 -10.46 13.93
N TYR A 29 1.49 -9.64 13.43
CA TYR A 29 0.50 -10.12 12.47
C TYR A 29 1.16 -10.54 11.15
N TYR A 30 2.08 -9.74 10.63
CA TYR A 30 2.82 -10.04 9.42
C TYR A 30 3.58 -11.36 9.55
N GLU A 31 4.40 -11.51 10.59
CA GLU A 31 5.25 -12.70 10.78
C GLU A 31 4.42 -13.98 10.93
N ASN A 32 3.29 -13.92 11.62
CA ASN A 32 2.42 -15.08 11.81
C ASN A 32 1.57 -15.42 10.56
N ASN A 33 1.52 -14.55 9.55
CA ASN A 33 0.65 -14.73 8.38
C ASN A 33 1.36 -14.51 7.04
N GLU A 34 2.70 -14.42 7.01
CA GLU A 34 3.49 -14.01 5.84
C GLU A 34 3.13 -14.81 4.59
N ASP A 35 3.07 -16.14 4.68
CA ASP A 35 2.71 -17.02 3.56
C ASP A 35 1.27 -16.78 3.05
N ILE A 36 0.31 -16.66 3.97
CA ILE A 36 -1.10 -16.43 3.62
C ILE A 36 -1.27 -15.06 2.96
N LEU A 37 -0.56 -14.06 3.45
CA LEU A 37 -0.54 -12.72 2.87
C LEU A 37 0.12 -12.73 1.50
N ALA A 38 1.21 -13.49 1.33
CA ALA A 38 1.91 -13.65 0.07
C ALA A 38 1.01 -14.31 -0.97
N ASP A 39 0.26 -15.35 -0.59
CA ASP A 39 -0.71 -16.01 -1.47
C ASP A 39 -1.80 -15.04 -1.95
N LYS A 40 -2.32 -14.18 -1.06
CA LYS A 40 -3.29 -13.13 -1.43
C LYS A 40 -2.70 -12.10 -2.38
N PHE A 41 -1.45 -11.70 -2.16
CA PHE A 41 -0.74 -10.79 -3.06
C PHE A 41 -0.55 -11.43 -4.44
N ILE A 42 -0.04 -12.66 -4.49
CA ILE A 42 0.17 -13.43 -5.73
C ILE A 42 -1.15 -13.58 -6.49
N GLU A 43 -2.24 -13.87 -5.79
CA GLU A 43 -3.56 -13.99 -6.41
C GLU A 43 -4.04 -12.65 -7.00
N SER A 44 -3.78 -11.51 -6.33
CA SER A 44 -4.05 -10.19 -6.93
C SER A 44 -3.20 -9.93 -8.19
N PHE A 45 -1.93 -10.37 -8.16
CA PHE A 45 -1.01 -10.24 -9.28
C PHE A 45 -1.44 -11.09 -10.47
N ARG A 46 -1.89 -12.32 -10.21
CA ARG A 46 -2.45 -13.22 -11.21
C ARG A 46 -3.68 -12.62 -11.89
N ARG A 47 -4.62 -12.06 -11.12
CA ARG A 47 -5.83 -11.40 -11.66
C ARG A 47 -5.49 -10.26 -12.60
N ILE A 48 -4.55 -9.37 -12.23
CA ILE A 48 -4.17 -8.28 -13.12
C ILE A 48 -3.47 -8.80 -14.38
N CYS A 49 -2.66 -9.86 -14.30
CA CYS A 49 -2.05 -10.48 -15.48
C CYS A 49 -3.09 -11.08 -16.43
N ILE A 50 -4.12 -11.76 -15.92
CA ILE A 50 -5.24 -12.26 -16.73
C ILE A 50 -5.92 -11.11 -17.46
N LYS A 51 -6.25 -10.04 -16.75
CA LYS A 51 -6.91 -8.85 -17.33
C LYS A 51 -6.05 -8.18 -18.40
N ILE A 52 -4.74 -8.07 -18.16
CA ILE A 52 -3.78 -7.58 -19.17
C ILE A 52 -3.84 -8.46 -20.42
N LYS A 53 -3.75 -9.79 -20.25
CA LYS A 53 -3.75 -10.76 -21.36
C LYS A 53 -5.03 -10.66 -22.18
N ASP A 54 -6.19 -10.54 -21.55
CA ASP A 54 -7.48 -10.42 -22.24
C ASP A 54 -7.60 -9.12 -23.04
N LEU A 55 -7.11 -8.00 -22.47
CA LEU A 55 -7.04 -6.73 -23.20
C LEU A 55 -6.00 -6.74 -24.33
N GLN A 56 -4.92 -7.51 -24.20
CA GLN A 56 -3.93 -7.69 -25.26
C GLN A 56 -4.49 -8.55 -26.40
N LYS A 57 -5.19 -9.64 -26.08
CA LYS A 57 -5.85 -10.51 -27.08
C LYS A 57 -6.90 -9.77 -27.91
N SER A 58 -7.61 -8.82 -27.30
CA SER A 58 -8.59 -7.96 -27.98
C SER A 58 -7.96 -6.78 -28.73
N GLY A 59 -6.64 -6.61 -28.68
CA GLY A 59 -5.93 -5.49 -29.33
C GLY A 59 -6.14 -4.14 -28.66
N ILE A 60 -6.81 -4.10 -27.50
CA ILE A 60 -7.12 -2.87 -26.75
C ILE A 60 -5.88 -2.39 -25.98
N LYS A 61 -5.07 -3.32 -25.46
CA LYS A 61 -3.86 -3.00 -24.68
C LYS A 61 -2.62 -3.49 -25.41
N GLY A 62 -1.59 -2.64 -25.46
CA GLY A 62 -0.28 -3.00 -25.98
C GLY A 62 0.61 -3.68 -24.93
N LYS A 63 1.92 -3.64 -25.18
CA LYS A 63 2.95 -4.10 -24.24
C LYS A 63 2.90 -3.35 -22.91
N ILE A 64 3.17 -4.06 -21.82
CA ILE A 64 3.18 -3.50 -20.46
C ILE A 64 4.59 -3.15 -20.02
N ALA A 65 4.76 -1.94 -19.48
CA ALA A 65 6.00 -1.49 -18.83
C ALA A 65 5.90 -1.48 -17.30
N TYR A 66 4.70 -1.32 -16.75
CA TYR A 66 4.51 -1.19 -15.31
C TYR A 66 3.31 -1.97 -14.80
N ILE A 67 3.49 -2.64 -13.66
CA ILE A 67 2.41 -3.12 -12.81
C ILE A 67 2.52 -2.38 -11.48
N ASN A 68 1.65 -1.39 -11.26
CA ASN A 68 1.72 -0.51 -10.09
C ASN A 68 0.67 -0.92 -9.06
N TYR A 69 1.12 -1.21 -7.84
CA TYR A 69 0.31 -1.27 -6.63
C TYR A 69 0.35 0.11 -5.98
N SER A 70 -0.78 0.82 -6.04
CA SER A 70 -0.87 2.23 -5.63
C SER A 70 -1.90 2.41 -4.53
N LEU A 71 -1.50 2.92 -3.39
CA LEU A 71 -2.45 3.32 -2.36
C LEU A 71 -3.09 4.66 -2.75
N LEU A 72 -4.42 4.72 -2.75
CA LEU A 72 -5.18 5.96 -2.93
C LEU A 72 -5.39 6.63 -1.57
N ARG A 73 -5.05 7.92 -1.46
CA ARG A 73 -5.29 8.69 -0.22
C ARG A 73 -6.76 8.73 0.19
N THR A 74 -7.67 8.69 -0.78
CA THR A 74 -9.13 8.62 -0.55
C THR A 74 -9.52 7.34 0.16
N ASN A 75 -8.88 6.21 -0.16
CA ASN A 75 -9.17 4.92 0.47
C ASN A 75 -8.80 4.88 1.96
N ILE A 76 -7.86 5.74 2.38
CA ILE A 76 -7.51 5.94 3.79
C ILE A 76 -8.62 6.75 4.48
N ILE A 77 -9.04 7.85 3.85
CA ILE A 77 -10.07 8.75 4.40
C ILE A 77 -11.42 8.04 4.53
N GLU A 78 -11.73 7.17 3.57
CA GLU A 78 -12.99 6.41 3.51
C GLU A 78 -12.90 5.06 4.24
N GLY A 79 -11.73 4.69 4.76
CA GLY A 79 -11.52 3.44 5.50
C GLY A 79 -11.68 2.16 4.64
N THR A 80 -11.59 2.27 3.32
CA THR A 80 -11.76 1.14 2.39
C THR A 80 -10.48 0.33 2.23
N TYR A 81 -9.31 0.92 2.50
CA TYR A 81 -8.00 0.25 2.60
C TYR A 81 -7.71 -0.79 1.51
N SER A 82 -7.83 -0.36 0.25
CA SER A 82 -7.37 -1.12 -0.91
C SER A 82 -6.30 -0.37 -1.69
N TYR A 83 -5.37 -1.12 -2.29
CA TYR A 83 -4.46 -0.64 -3.31
C TYR A 83 -5.12 -0.79 -4.67
N LEU A 84 -4.96 0.23 -5.50
CA LEU A 84 -5.23 0.17 -6.92
C LEU A 84 -4.06 -0.49 -7.63
N VAL A 85 -4.30 -1.65 -8.24
CA VAL A 85 -3.32 -2.40 -9.03
C VAL A 85 -3.53 -2.08 -10.50
N GLN A 86 -2.52 -1.56 -11.21
CA GLN A 86 -2.68 -1.10 -12.59
C GLN A 86 -1.63 -1.71 -13.53
N GLY A 87 -2.09 -2.23 -14.67
CA GLY A 87 -1.24 -2.60 -15.80
C GLY A 87 -1.10 -1.43 -16.79
N LEU A 88 0.10 -0.87 -16.92
CA LEU A 88 0.36 0.32 -17.72
C LEU A 88 1.41 0.07 -18.80
N ASN A 89 1.22 0.66 -19.97
CA ASN A 89 2.23 0.72 -21.02
C ASN A 89 3.35 1.72 -20.66
N ARG A 90 4.33 1.87 -21.56
CA ARG A 90 5.47 2.79 -21.37
C ARG A 90 5.10 4.26 -21.13
N PHE A 91 3.90 4.69 -21.50
CA PHE A 91 3.41 6.05 -21.29
C PHE A 91 2.90 6.27 -19.86
N SER A 92 2.77 5.22 -19.04
CA SER A 92 2.49 5.29 -17.60
C SER A 92 1.25 6.14 -17.29
N ILE A 93 1.43 7.34 -16.72
CA ILE A 93 0.34 8.29 -16.38
C ILE A 93 -0.46 8.78 -17.60
N PHE A 94 0.08 8.65 -18.81
CA PHE A 94 -0.59 9.00 -20.06
C PHE A 94 -1.22 7.79 -20.77
N ASP A 95 -1.15 6.61 -20.16
CA ASP A 95 -1.87 5.44 -20.65
C ASP A 95 -3.38 5.66 -20.44
N ARG A 96 -4.11 5.74 -21.56
CA ARG A 96 -5.56 6.01 -21.57
C ARG A 96 -6.39 4.74 -21.49
N VAL A 97 -5.77 3.57 -21.60
CA VAL A 97 -6.48 2.30 -21.57
C VAL A 97 -6.48 1.80 -20.14
N GLU A 98 -7.66 1.84 -19.52
CA GLU A 98 -7.85 1.34 -18.17
C GLU A 98 -7.57 -0.17 -18.10
N CYS A 99 -6.71 -0.55 -17.16
CA CYS A 99 -6.46 -1.95 -16.81
C CYS A 99 -6.11 -1.96 -15.33
N GLN A 100 -7.12 -2.17 -14.49
CA GLN A 100 -6.98 -2.04 -13.05
C GLN A 100 -7.70 -3.13 -12.28
N GLU A 101 -7.18 -3.44 -11.10
CA GLU A 101 -7.72 -4.37 -10.11
C GLU A 101 -7.53 -3.78 -8.70
N GLU A 102 -8.13 -4.40 -7.70
CA GLU A 102 -7.96 -4.02 -6.30
C GLU A 102 -7.22 -5.10 -5.51
N TYR A 103 -6.41 -4.64 -4.55
CA TYR A 103 -5.75 -5.47 -3.56
C TYR A 103 -6.05 -4.97 -2.15
N ASP A 104 -6.69 -5.83 -1.34
CA ASP A 104 -7.06 -5.52 0.04
C ASP A 104 -5.83 -5.46 0.95
N VAL A 105 -5.62 -4.32 1.61
CA VAL A 105 -4.52 -4.09 2.54
C VAL A 105 -5.00 -3.78 3.96
N ARG A 106 -6.26 -4.06 4.29
CA ARG A 106 -6.82 -3.86 5.64
C ARG A 106 -5.98 -4.52 6.72
N TRP A 107 -5.35 -5.65 6.42
CA TRP A 107 -4.47 -6.35 7.36
C TRP A 107 -3.34 -5.46 7.91
N ALA A 108 -2.82 -4.53 7.10
CA ALA A 108 -1.76 -3.61 7.51
C ALA A 108 -2.30 -2.29 8.06
N PHE A 109 -3.39 -1.79 7.49
CA PHE A 109 -3.91 -0.45 7.78
C PHE A 109 -4.94 -0.40 8.91
N GLN A 110 -5.56 -1.53 9.30
CA GLN A 110 -6.46 -1.59 10.45
C GLN A 110 -5.81 -1.08 11.75
N PHE A 111 -4.50 -1.28 11.90
CA PHE A 111 -3.77 -0.81 13.08
C PHE A 111 -3.62 0.72 13.11
N LEU A 112 -3.68 1.39 11.95
CA LEU A 112 -3.75 2.85 11.88
C LEU A 112 -5.11 3.39 12.29
N ASP A 113 -6.21 2.69 11.95
CA ASP A 113 -7.54 3.05 12.48
C ASP A 113 -7.57 2.95 14.00
N GLU A 114 -7.01 1.87 14.54
CA GLU A 114 -6.93 1.69 15.98
C GLU A 114 -6.08 2.77 16.64
N LEU A 115 -4.94 3.11 16.02
CA LEU A 115 -4.07 4.20 16.47
C LEU A 115 -4.85 5.52 16.50
N GLU A 116 -5.54 5.87 15.41
CA GLU A 116 -6.30 7.11 15.32
C GLU A 116 -7.39 7.18 16.39
N LYS A 117 -8.19 6.12 16.53
CA LYS A 117 -9.25 6.04 17.56
C LYS A 117 -8.68 6.24 18.96
N GLU A 118 -7.59 5.55 19.28
CA GLU A 118 -6.99 5.64 20.61
C GLU A 118 -6.39 7.02 20.88
N LEU A 119 -5.72 7.63 19.89
CA LEU A 119 -5.19 8.99 20.01
C LEU A 119 -6.28 10.04 20.12
N LEU A 120 -7.39 9.90 19.39
CA LEU A 120 -8.55 10.78 19.53
C LEU A 120 -9.14 10.70 20.93
N GLU A 121 -9.26 9.50 21.52
CA GLU A 121 -9.70 9.34 22.90
C GLU A 121 -8.73 10.00 23.90
N LYS A 122 -7.42 9.82 23.72
CA LYS A 122 -6.42 10.48 24.59
C LYS A 122 -6.37 12.00 24.41
N SER A 123 -6.67 12.51 23.21
CA SER A 123 -6.69 13.95 22.93
C SER A 123 -7.74 14.70 23.75
N LYS A 124 -8.82 14.02 24.18
CA LYS A 124 -9.88 14.60 25.03
C LYS A 124 -9.36 15.09 26.40
N LEU A 125 -8.22 14.58 26.86
CA LEU A 125 -7.53 15.05 28.07
C LEU A 125 -6.94 16.48 27.91
N TYR A 126 -6.81 16.96 26.67
CA TYR A 126 -6.18 18.23 26.31
C TYR A 126 -7.20 19.21 25.71
N ILE A 127 -8.24 19.53 26.49
CA ILE A 127 -9.36 20.36 26.08
C ILE A 127 -8.88 21.66 25.43
N ASN A 128 -9.33 21.92 24.19
CA ASN A 128 -8.98 23.09 23.38
C ASN A 128 -7.47 23.26 23.10
N LYS A 129 -6.67 22.19 23.18
CA LYS A 129 -5.22 22.23 22.94
C LYS A 129 -4.75 21.20 21.91
N VAL A 130 -5.31 19.99 21.91
CA VAL A 130 -5.04 18.97 20.88
C VAL A 130 -6.34 18.72 20.12
N PHE A 131 -6.30 18.85 18.79
CA PHE A 131 -7.47 18.72 17.93
C PHE A 131 -7.32 17.54 16.97
N LYS A 132 -8.42 17.13 16.35
CA LYS A 132 -8.43 16.07 15.33
C LYS A 132 -7.36 16.26 14.23
N PRO A 133 -7.17 17.46 13.65
CA PRO A 133 -6.10 17.67 12.65
C PRO A 133 -4.68 17.42 13.17
N ASP A 134 -4.44 17.59 14.48
CA ASP A 134 -3.15 17.26 15.09
C ASP A 134 -2.94 15.74 15.10
N VAL A 135 -3.99 14.98 15.47
CA VAL A 135 -3.98 13.51 15.42
C VAL A 135 -3.79 13.00 14.00
N GLU A 136 -4.55 13.51 13.03
CA GLU A 136 -4.42 13.15 11.62
C GLU A 136 -3.00 13.36 11.09
N ARG A 137 -2.31 14.43 11.54
CA ARG A 137 -0.91 14.68 11.19
C ARG A 137 0.04 13.61 11.75
N PHE A 138 -0.24 13.05 12.93
CA PHE A 138 0.54 11.93 13.47
C PHE A 138 0.27 10.64 12.69
N ILE A 139 -0.99 10.32 12.40
CA ILE A 139 -1.36 9.13 11.62
C ILE A 139 -0.71 9.14 10.24
N ARG A 140 -0.67 10.29 9.57
CA ARG A 140 0.00 10.45 8.27
C ARG A 140 1.49 10.11 8.30
N LYS A 141 2.18 10.23 9.45
CA LYS A 141 3.59 9.84 9.57
C LYS A 141 3.75 8.32 9.66
N GLU A 142 2.86 7.66 10.38
CA GLU A 142 2.88 6.19 10.56
C GLU A 142 2.46 5.42 9.30
N PHE A 143 1.79 6.11 8.38
CA PHE A 143 1.42 5.58 7.07
C PHE A 143 2.59 4.92 6.31
N LEU A 144 3.77 5.56 6.34
CA LEU A 144 4.95 5.03 5.66
C LEU A 144 5.40 3.70 6.28
N SER A 145 5.25 3.55 7.59
CA SER A 145 5.54 2.31 8.31
C SER A 145 4.66 1.18 7.79
N CYS A 146 3.35 1.39 7.64
CA CYS A 146 2.43 0.40 7.06
C CYS A 146 2.77 0.07 5.59
N ASN A 147 3.05 1.09 4.76
CA ASN A 147 3.43 0.86 3.36
C ASN A 147 4.72 0.04 3.24
N ASN A 148 5.68 0.18 4.17
CA ASN A 148 6.91 -0.62 4.16
C ASN A 148 6.63 -2.13 4.34
N TYR A 149 5.61 -2.51 5.12
CA TYR A 149 5.20 -3.92 5.22
C TYR A 149 4.56 -4.43 3.93
N ILE A 150 3.83 -3.58 3.19
CA ILE A 150 3.32 -3.96 1.85
C ILE A 150 4.48 -4.18 0.87
N VAL A 151 5.50 -3.33 0.92
CA VAL A 151 6.71 -3.50 0.10
C VAL A 151 7.43 -4.79 0.47
N LYS A 152 7.66 -5.03 1.77
CA LYS A 152 8.31 -6.25 2.28
C LYS A 152 7.57 -7.50 1.79
N LEU A 153 6.24 -7.50 1.90
CA LEU A 153 5.39 -8.58 1.40
C LEU A 153 5.55 -8.79 -0.10
N ALA A 154 5.52 -7.72 -0.88
CA ALA A 154 5.64 -7.80 -2.33
C ALA A 154 7.02 -8.37 -2.72
N GLU A 155 8.11 -7.87 -2.13
CA GLU A 155 9.46 -8.40 -2.34
C GLU A 155 9.56 -9.90 -2.00
N TYR A 156 8.91 -10.34 -0.93
CA TYR A 156 8.82 -11.74 -0.53
C TYR A 156 8.01 -12.59 -1.53
N ALA A 157 6.89 -12.06 -2.04
CA ALA A 157 5.98 -12.78 -2.93
C ALA A 157 6.42 -12.82 -4.39
N MET A 158 7.15 -11.80 -4.87
CA MET A 158 7.51 -11.65 -6.28
C MET A 158 8.26 -12.85 -6.89
N PRO A 159 9.23 -13.50 -6.22
CA PRO A 159 9.89 -14.69 -6.75
C PRO A 159 8.92 -15.83 -7.12
N ARG A 160 7.80 -15.97 -6.42
CA ARG A 160 6.74 -16.94 -6.73
C ARG A 160 5.78 -16.40 -7.79
N ALA A 161 5.44 -15.11 -7.71
CA ALA A 161 4.48 -14.46 -8.61
C ALA A 161 4.94 -14.46 -10.07
N VAL A 162 6.25 -14.31 -10.33
CA VAL A 162 6.80 -14.24 -11.71
C VAL A 162 6.87 -15.60 -12.40
N GLU A 163 6.73 -16.68 -11.65
CA GLU A 163 6.68 -18.04 -12.20
C GLU A 163 5.30 -18.42 -12.72
N LEU A 164 4.28 -17.60 -12.45
CA LEU A 164 2.91 -17.80 -12.93
C LEU A 164 2.87 -17.79 -14.47
N GLU A 165 2.10 -18.72 -15.03
CA GLU A 165 1.86 -18.80 -16.47
C GLU A 165 1.23 -17.50 -16.99
N GLU A 166 0.26 -16.96 -16.25
CA GLU A 166 -0.44 -15.73 -16.64
C GLU A 166 0.51 -14.55 -16.76
N PHE A 167 1.56 -14.47 -15.93
CA PHE A 167 2.58 -13.43 -16.09
C PHE A 167 3.50 -13.71 -17.27
N ARG A 168 3.88 -14.97 -17.53
CA ARG A 168 4.73 -15.31 -18.67
C ARG A 168 4.06 -14.95 -20.00
N GLU A 169 2.75 -15.13 -20.10
CA GLU A 169 1.98 -14.95 -21.34
C GLU A 169 1.62 -13.51 -21.71
N ILE A 170 1.73 -12.54 -20.80
CA ILE A 170 1.51 -11.13 -21.18
C ILE A 170 2.64 -10.60 -22.07
N LEU A 171 2.29 -9.74 -23.02
CA LEU A 171 3.26 -8.99 -23.81
C LEU A 171 3.86 -7.88 -22.93
N LYS A 172 5.19 -7.89 -22.80
CA LYS A 172 5.96 -6.96 -21.97
C LYS A 172 6.76 -6.01 -22.87
N GLU A 173 6.99 -4.79 -22.40
CA GLU A 173 8.05 -3.95 -22.94
C GLU A 173 9.43 -4.54 -22.56
N ASP A 174 10.51 -4.04 -23.18
CA ASP A 174 11.88 -4.53 -22.94
C ASP A 174 12.29 -4.44 -21.46
N VAL A 175 11.66 -3.54 -20.72
CA VAL A 175 11.72 -3.52 -19.26
C VAL A 175 10.30 -3.42 -18.73
N LEU A 176 9.93 -4.36 -17.86
CA LEU A 176 8.73 -4.27 -17.05
C LEU A 176 9.11 -4.14 -15.58
N LYS A 177 8.44 -3.25 -14.86
CA LYS A 177 8.63 -3.09 -13.41
C LYS A 177 7.36 -3.34 -12.64
N VAL A 178 7.45 -4.12 -11.56
CA VAL A 178 6.39 -4.21 -10.56
C VAL A 178 6.76 -3.26 -9.42
N ARG A 179 5.79 -2.45 -9.00
CA ARG A 179 6.02 -1.32 -8.11
C ARG A 179 4.99 -1.24 -7.02
N VAL A 180 5.41 -0.81 -5.84
CA VAL A 180 4.52 -0.55 -4.70
C VAL A 180 4.76 0.88 -4.21
N GLY A 181 3.69 1.62 -3.98
CA GLY A 181 3.81 2.99 -3.49
C GLY A 181 2.50 3.74 -3.38
N GLU A 182 2.62 5.06 -3.36
CA GLU A 182 1.49 5.97 -3.29
C GLU A 182 1.05 6.39 -4.70
N TYR A 183 -0.26 6.45 -4.94
CA TYR A 183 -0.78 6.91 -6.22
C TYR A 183 -0.33 8.32 -6.55
N LYS A 184 0.31 8.49 -7.72
CA LYS A 184 0.99 9.74 -8.16
C LYS A 184 2.07 10.24 -7.19
N GLY A 185 2.53 9.39 -6.28
CA GLY A 185 3.61 9.66 -5.36
C GLY A 185 4.86 8.86 -5.70
N TYR A 186 5.62 8.54 -4.67
CA TYR A 186 6.82 7.70 -4.79
C TYR A 186 6.44 6.22 -4.90
N TYR A 187 7.18 5.51 -5.75
CA TYR A 187 7.10 4.06 -5.91
C TYR A 187 8.46 3.43 -5.65
N LYS A 188 8.46 2.29 -4.96
CA LYS A 188 9.61 1.39 -4.90
C LYS A 188 9.42 0.27 -5.94
N ASP A 189 10.43 0.06 -6.77
CA ASP A 189 10.50 -1.11 -7.67
C ASP A 189 10.74 -2.35 -6.80
N VAL A 190 9.83 -3.33 -6.84
CA VAL A 190 9.93 -4.60 -6.09
C VAL A 190 10.33 -5.77 -6.98
N TYR A 191 10.23 -5.59 -8.30
CA TYR A 191 10.73 -6.52 -9.30
C TYR A 191 10.99 -5.80 -10.62
N ILE A 192 12.03 -6.23 -11.34
CA ILE A 192 12.38 -5.72 -12.68
C ILE A 192 12.59 -6.91 -13.61
N TYR A 193 11.71 -7.05 -14.59
CA TYR A 193 11.88 -7.96 -15.72
C TYR A 193 12.77 -7.31 -16.79
N LYS A 194 13.71 -8.09 -17.31
CA LYS A 194 14.49 -7.80 -18.52
C LYS A 194 14.59 -9.09 -19.35
N PRO A 195 14.38 -9.05 -20.67
CA PRO A 195 14.64 -10.21 -21.51
C PRO A 195 16.13 -10.56 -21.46
N SER A 196 16.42 -11.86 -21.37
CA SER A 196 17.77 -12.42 -21.47
C SER A 196 18.34 -12.32 -22.88
#